data_AF-A0A3B8NBE8-F1
#
_entry.id   AF-A0A3B8NBE8-F1
#
_cell.length_a   1.000
_cell.length_b   1.000
_cell.length_c   1.000
_cell.angle_alpha   90.00
_cell.angle_beta   90.00
_cell.angle_gamma   90.00
#
_symmetry.space_group_name_H-M   'P 1'
#
loop_
_entity.id
_entity.type
_entity.pdbx_description
1 polymer ?
#
loop_
_entity_poly.entity_id
_entity_poly.type
_entity_poly.pdbx_seq_one_letter_code
_entity_poly.pdbx_strand_id
1 'polypeptide(L)' 'FILAPFMNEAVLGVTFAAVAGIMVFISLDELLPTAEKYGRHHLAIYGLIAGMAVMAVSLLLLM' A
#
# COMPACT_ATOMS: atom_id res chain seq x y z
N PHE A 1 -14.52 24.82 3.48
CA PHE A 1 -13.98 25.57 4.62
C PHE A 1 -14.36 25.05 6.01
N ILE A 2 -15.31 24.11 6.16
CA ILE A 2 -15.72 23.59 7.49
C ILE A 2 -14.73 22.54 8.04
N LEU A 3 -14.16 21.69 7.17
CA LEU A 3 -13.22 20.62 7.57
C LEU A 3 -11.76 21.07 7.71
N ALA A 4 -11.36 22.09 6.94
CA ALA A 4 -10.00 22.63 6.92
C ALA A 4 -9.40 22.95 8.30
N PRO A 5 -10.12 23.55 9.27
CA PRO A 5 -9.56 23.82 10.59
C PRO A 5 -9.35 22.56 11.47
N PHE A 6 -9.99 21.44 11.16
CA PHE A 6 -9.84 20.17 11.90
C PHE A 6 -8.77 19.25 11.29
N MET A 7 -8.33 19.52 10.06
CA MET A 7 -7.28 18.77 9.37
C MET A 7 -5.90 19.25 9.82
N ASN A 8 -5.56 18.98 11.09
CA ASN A 8 -4.20 19.19 11.59
C ASN A 8 -3.27 18.01 11.18
N GLU A 9 -1.95 18.21 11.31
CA GLU A 9 -0.93 17.21 10.93
C GLU A 9 -1.13 15.86 11.64
N ALA A 10 -1.57 15.87 12.91
CA ALA A 10 -1.81 14.66 13.68
C ALA A 10 -3.01 13.86 13.14
N VAL A 11 -4.13 14.54 12.82
CA VAL A 11 -5.32 13.88 12.25
C VAL A 11 -5.01 13.28 10.88
N LEU A 12 -4.28 14.02 10.04
CA LEU A 12 -3.84 13.54 8.74
C LEU A 12 -2.89 12.34 8.87
N GLY A 13 -1.90 12.43 9.75
CA GLY A 13 -0.96 11.35 10.01
C GLY A 13 -1.64 10.07 10.49
N VAL A 14 -2.56 10.18 11.46
CA VAL A 14 -3.33 9.03 11.97
C VAL A 14 -4.24 8.44 10.89
N THR A 15 -4.91 9.28 10.10
CA THR A 15 -5.81 8.82 9.03
C THR A 15 -5.02 8.12 7.93
N PHE A 16 -3.91 8.70 7.47
CA PHE A 16 -3.06 8.07 6.47
C PHE A 16 -2.43 6.77 6.97
N ALA A 17 -2.00 6.71 8.24
CA ALA A 17 -1.50 5.48 8.84
C ALA A 17 -2.58 4.38 8.89
N ALA A 18 -3.82 4.74 9.28
CA ALA A 18 -4.94 3.81 9.29
C ALA A 18 -5.26 3.27 7.89
N VAL A 19 -5.34 4.16 6.89
CA VAL A 19 -5.61 3.77 5.49
C VAL A 19 -4.47 2.90 4.94
N ALA A 20 -3.21 3.27 5.18
CA ALA A 20 -2.06 2.49 4.76
C ALA A 20 -2.07 1.09 5.38
N GLY A 21 -2.37 0.98 6.68
CA GLY A 21 -2.49 -0.30 7.38
C GLY A 21 -3.57 -1.20 6.78
N ILE A 22 -4.76 -0.65 6.52
CA ILE A 22 -5.87 -1.39 5.89
C ILE A 22 -5.46 -1.92 4.50
N MET A 23 -4.83 -1.08 3.68
CA MET A 23 -4.40 -1.47 2.33
C MET A 23 -3.32 -2.57 2.36
N VAL A 24 -2.37 -2.51 3.30
CA VAL A 24 -1.36 -3.56 3.48
C VAL A 24 -2.03 -4.87 3.89
N PHE A 25 -2.98 -4.83 4.83
CA PHE A 25 -3.71 -6.01 5.28
C PHE A 25 -4.48 -6.66 4.13
N ILE A 26 -5.29 -5.90 3.39
CA ILE A 26 -6.05 -6.42 2.23
C ILE A 26 -5.11 -7.00 1.17
N SER A 27 -3.97 -6.34 0.91
CA SER A 27 -3.02 -6.80 -0.10
C SER A 27 -2.38 -8.14 0.26
N LEU A 28 -2.05 -8.36 1.53
CA LEU A 28 -1.39 -9.58 1.99
C LEU A 28 -2.36 -10.73 2.27
N ASP A 29 -3.54 -10.44 2.83
CA ASP A 29 -4.47 -11.48 3.27
C ASP A 29 -5.51 -11.85 2.20
N GLU A 30 -5.84 -10.93 1.29
CA GLU A 30 -6.87 -11.16 0.28
C GLU A 30 -6.28 -11.23 -1.12
N LEU A 31 -5.51 -10.21 -1.54
CA LEU A 31 -4.99 -10.14 -2.90
C LEU A 31 -3.88 -11.17 -3.16
N LEU A 32 -2.91 -11.32 -2.25
CA LEU A 32 -1.79 -12.26 -2.43
C LEU A 32 -2.25 -13.73 -2.47
N PRO A 33 -3.11 -14.23 -1.57
CA PRO A 33 -3.59 -15.61 -1.62
C PRO A 33 -4.50 -15.85 -2.82
N THR A 34 -5.23 -14.82 -3.26
CA THR A 34 -6.01 -14.89 -4.51
C THR A 34 -5.07 -14.99 -5.71
N ALA A 35 -4.04 -14.17 -5.80
CA ALA A 35 -3.04 -14.23 -6.86
C ALA A 35 -2.29 -15.59 -6.89
N GLU A 36 -2.05 -16.19 -5.72
CA GLU A 36 -1.47 -17.52 -5.58
C GLU A 36 -2.41 -18.65 -6.01
N LYS A 37 -3.72 -18.52 -5.75
CA LYS A 37 -4.72 -19.49 -6.22
C LYS A 37 -4.90 -19.45 -7.74
N TYR A 38 -4.78 -18.26 -8.36
CA TYR A 38 -4.99 -18.07 -9.80
C TYR A 38 -3.68 -18.11 -10.63
N GLY A 39 -2.51 -17.96 -10.02
CA GLY A 39 -1.19 -17.93 -10.67
C GLY A 39 -0.20 -18.93 -10.07
N ARG A 40 0.85 -19.31 -10.81
CA ARG A 40 1.92 -20.18 -10.27
C ARG A 40 2.52 -19.51 -9.04
N HIS A 41 2.53 -20.21 -7.90
CA HIS A 41 2.92 -19.76 -6.55
C HIS A 41 4.10 -18.77 -6.47
N HIS A 42 5.12 -18.93 -7.32
CA HIS A 42 6.31 -18.09 -7.32
C HIS A 42 6.13 -16.74 -8.04
N LEU A 43 5.31 -16.69 -9.09
CA LEU A 43 5.14 -15.48 -9.90
C LEU A 43 4.45 -14.35 -9.12
N ALA A 44 3.51 -14.70 -8.22
CA ALA A 44 2.80 -13.73 -7.39
C ALA A 44 3.76 -13.00 -6.42
N ILE A 45 4.64 -13.74 -5.75
CA ILE A 45 5.65 -13.17 -4.83
C ILE A 45 6.67 -12.32 -5.60
N TYR A 46 7.14 -12.77 -6.76
CA TYR A 46 8.03 -11.96 -7.60
C TYR A 46 7.35 -10.67 -8.08
N GLY A 47 6.07 -10.72 -8.42
CA GLY A 47 5.28 -9.54 -8.77
C GLY A 47 5.15 -8.56 -7.60
N LEU A 48 4.90 -9.04 -6.38
CA LEU A 48 4.85 -8.22 -5.17
C LEU A 48 6.19 -7.51 -4.91
N ILE A 49 7.30 -8.26 -4.93
CA ILE A 49 8.64 -7.71 -4.70
C ILE A 49 9.01 -6.70 -5.79
N ALA A 50 8.71 -7.01 -7.06
CA ALA A 50 8.93 -6.09 -8.16
C ALA A 50 8.10 -4.80 -8.03
N GLY A 51 6.84 -4.90 -7.62
CA GLY A 51 5.99 -3.74 -7.34
C GLY A 51 6.54 -2.84 -6.23
N MET A 52 7.02 -3.44 -5.13
CA MET A 52 7.69 -2.70 -4.06
C MET A 52 8.98 -2.02 -4.54
N ALA A 53 9.77 -2.70 -5.37
CA ALA A 53 11.00 -2.13 -5.95
C ALA A 53 10.70 -0.94 -6.88
N VAL A 54 9.69 -1.05 -7.75
CA VAL A 54 9.24 0.06 -8.62
C VAL A 54 8.78 1.25 -7.80
N MET A 55 8.03 1.02 -6.72
CA MET A 55 7.60 2.10 -5.81
C MET A 55 8.80 2.77 -5.13
N ALA A 56 9.77 2.00 -4.61
CA ALA A 56 10.97 2.55 -3.99
C ALA A 56 11.80 3.39 -4.97
N VAL A 57 11.99 2.90 -6.20
CA VAL A 57 12.70 3.64 -7.26
C VAL A 57 11.93 4.91 -7.64
N SER A 58 10.60 4.85 -7.73
CA SER A 58 9.77 6.02 -8.03
C SER A 58 9.94 7.11 -6.97
N LEU A 59 9.97 6.73 -5.68
CA LEU A 59 10.24 7.67 -4.59
C LEU A 59 11.64 8.28 -4.69
N LEU A 60 12.67 7.51 -5.07
CA LEU A 60 14.03 8.05 -5.24
C LEU A 60 14.18 9.01 -6.43
N LEU A 61 13.39 8.81 -7.49
CA LEU A 61 13.50 9.61 -8.71
C LEU A 61 12.55 10.81 -8.75
N LEU A 62 11.38 10.72 -8.09
CA LEU A 62 10.31 11.73 -8.16
C LEU A 62 10.15 12.55 -6.88
N MET A 63 10.79 12.15 -5.77
CA MET A 63 10.88 12.94 -4.54
C MET A 63 12.15 13.78 -4.54
#